data_AF-A0A2V1JR76-F1
#
_entry.id   AF-A0A2V1JR76-F1
#
_cell.length_a   1.000
_cell.length_b   1.000
_cell.length_c   1.000
_cell.angle_alpha   90.00
_cell.angle_beta   90.00
_cell.angle_gamma   90.00
#
_symmetry.space_group_name_H-M   'P 1'
#
loop_
_entity.id
_entity.type
_entity.pdbx_description
1 polymer ?
#
loop_
_entity_poly.entity_id
_entity_poly.type
_entity_poly.pdbx_seq_one_letter_code
_entity_poly.pdbx_strand_id
1 'polypeptide(L)'
;MDSSIGETLKKCRTEAGKSVKEISDLLISKGFKASEKTIYSWENGNSQPTPDALLIMCKAYGVSDVLGTFGYADINDEPTTIAAHFDGTEYTEDELDEIRQFAAFVKNKRK
;
A
#
# COMPACT_ATOMS: atom_id res chain seq x y z
N MET A 1 -8.38 -14.58 6.33
CA MET A 1 -9.43 -14.18 5.38
C MET A 1 -9.04 -12.82 4.91
N ASP A 2 -8.69 -12.69 3.63
CA ASP A 2 -8.44 -11.38 3.03
C ASP A 2 -9.75 -10.59 3.10
N SER A 3 -9.76 -9.50 3.87
CA SER A 3 -10.93 -8.64 3.99
C SER A 3 -11.13 -7.90 2.66
N SER A 4 -12.36 -7.90 2.15
CA SER A 4 -12.69 -7.12 0.97
C SER A 4 -12.59 -5.62 1.25
N ILE A 5 -12.42 -4.80 0.20
CA ILE A 5 -12.44 -3.32 0.32
C ILE A 5 -13.68 -2.84 1.06
N GLY A 6 -14.85 -3.44 0.80
CA GLY A 6 -16.11 -3.08 1.45
C GLY A 6 -16.10 -3.36 2.95
N GLU A 7 -15.64 -4.53 3.37
CA GLU A 7 -15.53 -4.90 4.78
C GLU A 7 -14.53 -4.01 5.51
N THR A 8 -13.39 -3.71 4.90
CA THR A 8 -12.39 -2.78 5.43
C THR A 8 -12.97 -1.37 5.57
N LEU A 9 -13.71 -0.86 4.57
CA LEU A 9 -14.39 0.44 4.65
C LEU A 9 -15.37 0.50 5.82
N LYS A 10 -16.18 -0.55 6.00
CA LYS A 10 -17.13 -0.66 7.10
C LYS A 10 -16.44 -0.65 8.46
N LYS A 11 -15.32 -1.37 8.57
CA LYS A 11 -14.49 -1.42 9.77
C LYS A 11 -13.94 -0.03 10.10
N CYS A 12 -13.27 0.62 9.15
CA CYS A 12 -12.72 1.97 9.34
C CYS A 12 -13.80 2.99 9.74
N ARG A 13 -14.98 2.95 9.11
CA ARG A 13 -16.10 3.83 9.47
C ARG A 13 -16.53 3.63 10.92
N THR A 14 -16.66 2.38 11.35
CA THR A 14 -17.12 2.01 12.70
C THR A 14 -16.08 2.39 13.76
N GLU A 15 -14.80 2.14 13.49
CA GLU A 15 -13.68 2.53 14.36
C GLU A 15 -13.56 4.06 14.51
N ALA A 16 -13.85 4.81 13.44
CA ALA A 16 -13.93 6.26 13.47
C ALA A 16 -15.21 6.80 14.15
N GLY A 17 -16.11 5.93 14.62
CA GLY A 17 -17.37 6.31 15.27
C GLY A 17 -18.36 7.04 14.36
N LYS A 18 -18.27 6.83 13.03
CA LYS A 18 -19.10 7.51 12.04
C LYS A 18 -20.32 6.68 11.65
N SER A 19 -21.48 7.32 11.62
CA SER A 19 -22.69 6.73 11.06
C SER A 19 -22.65 6.71 9.53
N VAL A 20 -23.41 5.80 8.91
CA VAL A 20 -23.58 5.77 7.45
C VAL A 20 -24.16 7.08 6.93
N LYS A 21 -25.12 7.66 7.67
CA LYS A 21 -25.72 8.95 7.35
C LYS A 21 -24.71 10.09 7.31
N GLU A 22 -23.81 10.19 8.30
CA GLU A 22 -22.76 11.22 8.29
C GLU A 22 -21.87 11.15 7.04
N ILE A 23 -21.53 9.94 6.58
CA ILE A 23 -20.67 9.75 5.40
C ILE A 23 -21.42 10.00 4.11
N SER A 24 -22.68 9.58 4.03
CA SER A 24 -23.60 9.93 2.96
C SER A 24 -23.70 11.46 2.82
N ASP A 25 -24.00 12.16 3.91
CA ASP A 25 -24.13 13.63 3.94
C ASP A 25 -22.81 14.31 3.54
N LEU A 26 -21.66 13.82 4.04
CA LEU A 26 -20.33 14.33 3.67
C LEU A 26 -20.08 14.22 2.17
N LEU A 27 -20.33 13.05 1.58
CA LEU A 27 -20.07 12.83 0.15
C LEU A 27 -21.05 13.61 -0.73
N ILE A 28 -22.33 13.68 -0.35
CA ILE A 28 -23.32 14.50 -1.05
C ILE A 28 -22.91 15.98 -1.03
N SER A 29 -22.42 16.49 0.11
CA SER A 29 -21.93 17.89 0.21
C SER A 29 -20.75 18.18 -0.73
N LYS A 30 -20.03 17.14 -1.17
CA LYS A 30 -18.92 17.22 -2.12
C LYS A 30 -19.32 16.88 -3.57
N GLY A 31 -20.61 16.72 -3.84
CA GLY A 31 -21.16 16.51 -5.18
C GLY A 31 -21.29 15.05 -5.61
N PHE A 32 -21.08 14.08 -4.71
CA PHE A 32 -21.20 12.66 -5.02
C PHE A 32 -22.65 12.17 -4.84
N LYS A 33 -23.10 11.26 -5.71
CA LYS A 33 -24.39 10.56 -5.57
C LYS A 33 -24.26 9.37 -4.61
N ALA A 34 -23.99 9.64 -3.35
CA ALA A 34 -23.67 8.64 -2.33
C ALA A 34 -24.75 8.59 -1.23
N SER A 35 -25.92 8.05 -1.55
CA SER A 35 -26.99 7.82 -0.55
C SER A 35 -26.56 6.79 0.50
N GLU A 36 -27.25 6.73 1.66
CA GLU A 36 -26.99 5.69 2.67
C GLU A 36 -27.04 4.27 2.07
N LYS A 37 -27.99 3.99 1.18
CA LYS A 37 -28.08 2.72 0.44
C LYS A 37 -26.82 2.47 -0.41
N THR A 38 -26.27 3.52 -1.01
CA THR A 38 -25.02 3.44 -1.78
C THR A 38 -23.85 3.07 -0.86
N ILE A 39 -23.74 3.69 0.32
CA ILE A 39 -22.69 3.36 1.30
C ILE A 39 -22.82 1.90 1.74
N TYR A 40 -24.02 1.43 2.09
CA TYR A 40 -24.26 0.01 2.40
C TYR A 40 -23.93 -0.93 1.23
N SER A 41 -24.19 -0.50 -0.01
CA SER A 41 -23.81 -1.26 -1.20
C SER A 41 -22.29 -1.42 -1.31
N TRP A 42 -21.52 -0.35 -1.05
CA TRP A 42 -20.06 -0.40 -1.01
C TRP A 42 -19.53 -1.27 0.12
N GLU A 43 -20.06 -1.12 1.33
CA GLU A 43 -19.62 -1.87 2.51
C GLU A 43 -19.90 -3.37 2.42
N ASN A 44 -20.94 -3.75 1.69
CA ASN A 44 -21.30 -5.15 1.45
C ASN A 44 -20.70 -5.70 0.14
N GLY A 45 -19.85 -4.94 -0.56
CA GLY A 45 -19.18 -5.38 -1.79
C GLY A 45 -20.08 -5.50 -3.03
N ASN A 46 -21.28 -4.93 -3.00
CA ASN A 46 -22.22 -4.96 -4.14
C ASN A 46 -21.84 -3.96 -5.24
N SER A 47 -21.10 -2.90 -4.88
CA SER A 47 -20.53 -1.92 -5.80
C SER A 47 -19.28 -1.31 -5.14
N GLN A 48 -18.59 -0.42 -5.83
CA GLN A 48 -17.39 0.25 -5.29
C GLN A 48 -17.51 1.77 -5.37
N PRO A 49 -16.92 2.50 -4.40
CA PRO A 49 -16.78 3.95 -4.51
C PRO A 49 -15.85 4.30 -5.67
N THR A 50 -16.01 5.50 -6.22
CA THR A 50 -14.96 6.07 -7.09
C THR A 50 -13.69 6.32 -6.28
N PRO A 51 -12.51 6.41 -6.92
CA PRO A 51 -11.27 6.72 -6.21
C PRO A 51 -11.36 7.99 -5.34
N ASP A 52 -11.98 9.06 -5.85
CA ASP A 52 -12.14 10.30 -5.09
C ASP A 52 -13.03 10.11 -3.86
N ALA A 53 -14.17 9.41 -4.00
CA ALA A 53 -15.07 9.13 -2.89
C ALA A 53 -14.37 8.27 -1.82
N LEU A 54 -13.60 7.26 -2.25
CA LEU A 54 -12.79 6.42 -1.38
C LEU A 54 -11.80 7.28 -0.56
N LEU A 55 -11.02 8.15 -1.20
CA LEU A 55 -10.03 8.98 -0.51
C LEU A 55 -10.67 9.99 0.46
N ILE A 56 -11.84 10.53 0.12
CA ILE A 56 -12.61 11.39 1.03
C ILE A 56 -13.07 10.60 2.27
N MET A 57 -13.59 9.38 2.07
CA MET A 57 -13.99 8.49 3.17
C MET A 57 -12.79 8.14 4.05
N CYS A 58 -11.66 7.74 3.47
CA CYS A 58 -10.41 7.47 4.20
C CYS A 58 -9.99 8.66 5.07
N LYS A 59 -10.02 9.88 4.51
CA LYS A 59 -9.73 11.10 5.26
C LYS A 59 -10.72 11.32 6.42
N ALA A 60 -12.01 11.07 6.19
CA ALA A 60 -13.04 11.18 7.23
C ALA A 60 -12.90 10.12 8.34
N TYR A 61 -12.32 8.96 8.01
CA TYR A 61 -12.06 7.87 8.94
C TYR A 61 -10.71 7.97 9.66
N GLY A 62 -9.86 8.93 9.29
CA GLY A 62 -8.51 9.05 9.84
C GLY A 62 -7.52 8.02 9.28
N VAL A 63 -7.81 7.42 8.12
CA VAL A 63 -6.91 6.49 7.43
C VAL A 63 -5.81 7.27 6.73
N SER A 64 -4.59 7.19 7.24
CA SER A 64 -3.39 7.82 6.67
C SER A 64 -2.65 6.92 5.67
N ASP A 65 -2.56 5.62 5.97
CA ASP A 65 -1.95 4.62 5.09
C ASP A 65 -3.03 3.86 4.33
N VAL A 66 -3.48 4.42 3.21
CA VAL A 66 -4.55 3.80 2.40
C VAL A 66 -4.10 2.46 1.84
N LEU A 67 -2.90 2.37 1.27
CA LEU A 67 -2.44 1.12 0.66
C LEU A 67 -2.31 0.01 1.70
N GLY A 68 -1.69 0.27 2.85
CA GLY A 68 -1.57 -0.73 3.91
C GLY A 68 -2.90 -1.10 4.54
N THR A 69 -3.79 -0.12 4.76
CA THR A 69 -5.13 -0.37 5.32
C THR A 69 -5.94 -1.34 4.45
N PHE A 70 -5.81 -1.22 3.12
CA PHE A 70 -6.55 -2.05 2.17
C PHE A 70 -5.76 -3.28 1.70
N GLY A 71 -4.63 -3.61 2.33
CA GLY A 71 -3.85 -4.81 2.01
C GLY A 71 -3.07 -4.73 0.69
N TYR A 72 -2.86 -3.53 0.16
CA TYR A 72 -2.06 -3.27 -1.04
C TYR A 72 -0.64 -2.81 -0.72
N ALA A 73 -0.31 -2.55 0.55
CA ALA A 73 1.08 -2.46 0.97
C ALA A 73 1.61 -3.88 1.10
N ASP A 74 1.97 -4.49 -0.03
CA ASP A 74 2.55 -5.82 -0.02
C ASP A 74 4.05 -5.77 -0.32
N ILE A 75 4.73 -6.54 0.52
CA ILE A 75 6.10 -7.06 0.46
C ILE A 75 7.23 -6.04 0.40
N ASN A 76 7.91 -5.89 1.54
CA ASN A 76 9.33 -5.57 1.68
C ASN A 76 10.05 -5.43 0.33
N ASP A 77 10.09 -4.20 -0.18
CA ASP A 77 11.04 -3.77 -1.21
C ASP A 77 12.44 -3.65 -0.54
N GLU A 78 12.74 -4.55 0.41
CA GLU A 78 14.09 -4.71 0.87
C GLU A 78 14.88 -5.17 -0.35
N PRO A 79 15.90 -4.41 -0.76
CA PRO A 79 16.71 -4.80 -1.89
C PRO A 79 17.28 -6.19 -1.58
N THR A 80 16.80 -7.19 -2.31
CA THR A 80 17.40 -8.53 -2.32
C THR A 80 18.83 -8.50 -2.87
N THR A 81 19.22 -7.37 -3.46
CA THR A 81 20.55 -7.11 -3.99
C THR A 81 21.41 -6.41 -2.94
N ILE A 82 22.45 -7.10 -2.47
CA ILE A 82 23.55 -6.46 -1.75
C ILE A 82 24.42 -5.77 -2.81
N ALA A 83 24.29 -4.45 -2.93
CA ALA A 83 25.11 -3.63 -3.82
C ALA A 83 26.23 -2.95 -3.01
N ALA A 84 27.46 -3.06 -3.48
CA ALA A 84 28.56 -2.19 -3.06
C ALA A 84 28.59 -0.99 -4.01
N HIS A 85 28.42 0.23 -3.48
CA HIS A 85 28.44 1.45 -4.29
C HIS A 85 29.89 1.91 -4.51
N PHE A 86 30.54 1.37 -5.53
CA PHE A 86 31.88 1.79 -5.91
C PHE A 86 31.81 3.16 -6.58
N ASP A 87 32.18 4.22 -5.87
CA ASP A 87 32.26 5.59 -6.43
C ASP A 87 33.46 5.81 -7.37
N GLY A 88 34.22 4.75 -7.63
CA GLY A 88 35.37 4.73 -8.53
C GLY A 88 36.67 5.24 -7.90
N THR A 89 36.66 5.59 -6.61
CA THR A 89 37.85 6.10 -5.90
C THR A 89 38.33 5.20 -4.76
N GLU A 90 37.51 4.25 -4.31
CA GLU A 90 37.78 3.39 -3.15
C GLU A 90 38.75 2.23 -3.42
N TYR A 91 38.87 1.80 -4.68
CA TYR A 91 39.70 0.67 -5.09
C TYR A 91 40.39 0.94 -6.42
N THR A 92 41.61 0.45 -6.54
CA THR A 92 42.36 0.38 -7.80
C THR A 92 41.77 -0.66 -8.75
N GLU A 93 42.15 -0.62 -10.03
CA GLU A 93 41.72 -1.62 -11.01
C GLU A 93 42.15 -3.05 -10.62
N ASP A 94 43.33 -3.18 -10.02
CA ASP A 94 43.86 -4.46 -9.55
C ASP A 94 43.03 -5.03 -8.39
N GLU A 95 42.69 -4.19 -7.39
CA GLU A 95 41.84 -4.58 -6.26
C GLU A 95 40.43 -4.96 -6.71
N LEU A 96 39.88 -4.28 -7.73
CA LEU A 96 38.60 -4.65 -8.33
C LEU A 96 38.66 -6.02 -9.04
N ASP A 97 39.79 -6.35 -9.68
CA ASP A 97 39.98 -7.67 -10.30
C ASP A 97 40.05 -8.77 -9.23
N GLU A 98 40.75 -8.54 -8.12
CA GLU A 98 40.78 -9.46 -6.98
C GLU A 98 39.38 -9.73 -6.40
N ILE A 99 38.57 -8.68 -6.21
CA ILE A 99 37.19 -8.80 -5.72
C ILE A 99 36.34 -9.64 -6.70
N ARG A 100 36.49 -9.44 -8.01
CA ARG A 100 35.77 -10.22 -9.04
C ARG A 100 36.19 -11.69 -9.02
N GLN A 101 37.48 -11.97 -8.91
CA GLN A 101 38.01 -13.33 -8.82
C GLN A 101 37.47 -14.04 -7.57
N PHE A 102 37.43 -13.36 -6.41
CA PHE A 102 36.87 -13.92 -5.19
C PHE A 102 35.38 -14.22 -5.31
N ALA A 103 34.60 -13.31 -5.91
CA ALA A 103 33.17 -13.54 -6.17
C ALA A 103 32.94 -14.76 -7.09
N ALA A 104 33.77 -14.94 -8.12
CA ALA A 104 33.72 -16.11 -8.99
C ALA A 104 34.08 -17.42 -8.26
N PHE A 105 35.11 -17.38 -7.40
CA PHE A 105 35.51 -18.50 -6.56
C PHE A 105 34.38 -18.94 -5.61
N VAL A 106 33.74 -17.99 -4.92
CA VAL A 106 32.63 -18.28 -4.00
C VAL A 106 31.44 -18.89 -4.75
N LYS A 107 31.12 -18.42 -5.96
CA LYS A 107 30.06 -19.01 -6.81
C LYS A 107 30.38 -20.46 -7.19
N ASN A 108 31.62 -20.76 -7.55
CA ASN A 108 32.03 -22.13 -7.91
C ASN A 108 31.98 -23.09 -6.72
N LYS A 109 32.18 -22.61 -5.49
CA LYS A 109 32.07 -23.40 -4.25
C LYS A 109 30.66 -23.88 -3.90
N ARG A 110 29.62 -23.29 -4.52
CA ARG A 110 28.21 -23.65 -4.31
C ARG A 110 27.69 -24.68 -5.32
N LYS A 111 28.50 -25.06 -6.30
CA LYS A 111 28.26 -26.21 -7.20
C LYS A 111 28.86 -27.46 -6.58
#